data_AF-A0A369HF77-F1
#
_entry.id   AF-A0A369HF77-F1
#
_cell.length_a   1.000
_cell.length_b   1.000
_cell.length_c   1.000
_cell.angle_alpha   90.00
_cell.angle_beta   90.00
_cell.angle_gamma   90.00
#
_symmetry.space_group_name_H-M   'P 1'
#
loop_
_entity.id
_entity.type
_entity.pdbx_description
1 polymer ?
#
loop_
_entity_poly.entity_id
_entity_poly.type
_entity_poly.pdbx_seq_one_letter_code
_entity_poly.pdbx_strand_id
1 'polypeptide(L)'
;MRAISMMLTLAGARLVTSAEPKPNLVNKLADFFLDLPQFDYPVAGVCQLGARRQQQTADGSRIKTTRSDSCGDVTVIFARGSCEPGNVGVSAGPPFFEALQATVPGLRVAVNGLEYGADFKEFLAAQKGSGDKLAAMIRAAIDNCRGSRIVVSGYSLGARIVHDAAEQLGSNYMSRISAIALFGDPYSKSALPNIDPSRVVVICHDDDNICKGGQLISMSHLTYSQQAQAAANFVASRL
;
A
#
# COMPACT_ATOMS: atom_id res chain seq x y z
N MET A 1 -69.09 25.04 -22.99
CA MET A 1 -68.22 23.97 -22.46
C MET A 1 -66.89 24.60 -22.07
N ARG A 2 -66.65 24.77 -20.76
CA ARG A 2 -65.38 25.26 -20.19
C ARG A 2 -64.70 24.06 -19.53
N ALA A 3 -63.49 23.71 -19.97
CA ALA A 3 -62.68 22.68 -19.32
C ALA A 3 -61.70 23.34 -18.35
N ILE A 4 -61.71 22.78 -17.14
CA ILE A 4 -60.94 23.11 -15.95
C ILE A 4 -59.47 22.76 -16.21
N SER A 5 -58.54 23.68 -15.91
CA SER A 5 -57.11 23.36 -15.83
C SER A 5 -56.64 23.55 -14.39
N MET A 6 -56.25 22.42 -13.81
CA MET A 6 -55.90 22.21 -12.41
C MET A 6 -54.54 22.85 -12.11
N MET A 7 -54.48 23.71 -11.09
CA MET A 7 -53.23 24.18 -10.48
C MET A 7 -52.56 23.01 -9.75
N LEU A 8 -51.31 22.71 -10.09
CA LEU A 8 -50.42 21.91 -9.26
C LEU A 8 -49.18 22.74 -8.92
N THR A 9 -49.13 23.19 -7.68
CA THR A 9 -47.99 23.85 -7.05
C THR A 9 -46.83 22.87 -6.87
N LEU A 10 -45.70 23.08 -7.56
CA LEU A 10 -44.41 22.54 -7.14
C LEU A 10 -43.67 23.59 -6.32
N ALA A 11 -43.55 23.33 -5.02
CA ALA A 11 -42.68 24.06 -4.11
C ALA A 11 -41.22 23.96 -4.59
N GLY A 12 -40.52 25.09 -4.56
CA GLY A 12 -39.15 25.22 -5.04
C GLY A 12 -38.17 24.36 -4.24
N ALA A 13 -37.62 23.34 -4.89
CA ALA A 13 -36.36 22.73 -4.48
C ALA A 13 -35.22 23.61 -5.01
N ARG A 14 -34.58 24.38 -4.13
CA ARG A 14 -33.28 24.98 -4.42
C ARG A 14 -32.28 23.86 -4.65
N LEU A 15 -31.76 23.73 -5.87
CA LEU A 15 -30.54 22.97 -6.15
C LEU A 15 -29.41 23.61 -5.35
N VAL A 16 -29.07 23.00 -4.20
CA VAL A 16 -27.78 23.20 -3.57
C VAL A 16 -26.76 22.57 -4.50
N THR A 17 -26.13 23.38 -5.33
CA THR A 17 -24.94 22.97 -6.07
C THR A 17 -23.84 22.73 -5.04
N SER A 18 -23.71 21.48 -4.56
CA SER A 18 -22.53 21.08 -3.83
C SER A 18 -21.34 21.30 -4.75
N ALA A 19 -20.42 22.17 -4.35
CA ALA A 19 -19.16 22.36 -5.05
C ALA A 19 -18.51 20.99 -5.32
N GLU A 20 -18.07 20.76 -6.56
CA GLU A 20 -17.36 19.54 -6.93
C GLU A 20 -16.17 19.31 -5.98
N PRO A 21 -16.02 18.12 -5.38
CA PRO A 21 -14.88 17.83 -4.53
C PRO A 21 -13.61 17.90 -5.37
N LYS A 22 -12.64 18.73 -4.96
CA LYS A 22 -11.33 18.80 -5.60
C LYS A 22 -10.72 17.39 -5.60
N PRO A 23 -10.29 16.86 -6.76
CA PRO A 23 -9.78 15.50 -6.84
C PRO A 23 -8.54 15.37 -5.95
N ASN A 24 -8.65 14.54 -4.92
CA ASN A 24 -7.52 14.18 -4.07
C ASN A 24 -6.56 13.29 -4.87
N LEU A 25 -5.31 13.17 -4.42
CA LEU A 25 -4.28 12.40 -5.12
C LEU A 25 -4.70 10.94 -5.39
N VAL A 26 -5.50 10.37 -4.47
CA VAL A 26 -6.05 9.02 -4.58
C VAL A 26 -6.96 8.90 -5.82
N ASN A 27 -7.83 9.89 -6.06
CA ASN A 27 -8.68 9.94 -7.24
C ASN A 27 -7.86 10.11 -8.54
N LYS A 28 -6.79 10.92 -8.52
CA LYS A 28 -5.92 11.10 -9.70
C LYS A 28 -5.08 9.87 -10.03
N LEU A 29 -4.60 9.14 -9.02
CA LEU A 29 -3.85 7.90 -9.19
C LEU A 29 -4.76 6.76 -9.64
N ALA A 30 -5.98 6.71 -9.11
CA ALA A 30 -7.04 5.83 -9.56
C ALA A 30 -7.38 6.01 -11.04
N ASP A 31 -7.64 7.25 -11.46
CA ASP A 31 -7.93 7.59 -12.86
C ASP A 31 -6.78 7.15 -13.77
N PHE A 32 -5.52 7.31 -13.33
CA PHE A 32 -4.35 6.88 -14.11
C PHE A 32 -4.32 5.37 -14.40
N PHE A 33 -4.65 4.51 -13.43
CA PHE A 33 -4.67 3.06 -13.64
C PHE A 33 -5.87 2.61 -14.49
N LEU A 34 -7.00 3.31 -14.38
CA LEU A 34 -8.20 3.06 -15.19
C LEU A 34 -8.04 3.52 -16.65
N ASP A 35 -7.23 4.55 -16.86
CA ASP A 35 -6.98 5.17 -18.17
C ASP A 35 -5.69 4.64 -18.83
N LEU A 36 -5.16 3.49 -18.36
CA LEU A 36 -4.16 2.73 -19.10
C LEU A 36 -4.88 2.06 -20.29
N PRO A 37 -4.65 2.54 -21.52
CA PRO A 37 -5.34 1.96 -22.65
C PRO A 37 -4.78 0.55 -22.90
N GLN A 38 -5.64 -0.34 -23.39
CA GLN A 38 -5.41 -1.77 -23.59
C GLN A 38 -4.47 -2.04 -24.78
N PHE A 39 -3.33 -1.35 -24.83
CA PHE A 39 -2.36 -1.41 -25.92
C PHE A 39 -1.27 -2.44 -25.62
N ASP A 40 -0.96 -3.22 -26.66
CA ASP A 40 0.16 -4.17 -26.77
C ASP A 40 1.52 -3.46 -26.69
N TYR A 41 1.88 -2.93 -25.52
CA TYR A 41 3.25 -2.54 -25.21
C TYR A 41 3.99 -3.72 -24.59
N PRO A 42 5.32 -3.87 -24.81
CA PRO A 42 6.11 -4.79 -24.01
C PRO A 42 5.93 -4.41 -22.54
N VAL A 43 5.38 -5.34 -21.74
CA VAL A 43 4.89 -5.13 -20.36
C VAL A 43 5.91 -4.41 -19.45
N ALA A 44 7.21 -4.56 -19.74
CA ALA A 44 8.31 -3.88 -19.06
C ALA A 44 8.29 -2.34 -19.21
N GLY A 45 7.78 -1.81 -20.33
CA GLY A 45 7.70 -0.37 -20.59
C GLY A 45 6.52 0.32 -19.91
N VAL A 46 5.42 -0.41 -19.69
CA VAL A 46 4.19 0.15 -19.10
C VAL A 46 4.36 0.47 -17.63
N CYS A 47 4.95 -0.46 -16.84
CA CYS A 47 5.24 -0.17 -15.43
C CYS A 47 6.19 1.02 -15.28
N GLN A 48 7.24 1.11 -16.11
CA GLN A 48 8.19 2.21 -16.04
C GLN A 48 7.57 3.56 -16.39
N LEU A 49 6.71 3.61 -17.42
CA LEU A 49 5.99 4.82 -17.78
C LEU A 49 5.00 5.22 -16.68
N GLY A 50 4.30 4.26 -16.09
CA GLY A 50 3.39 4.51 -14.98
C GLY A 50 4.10 5.02 -13.73
N ALA A 51 5.18 4.35 -13.32
CA ALA A 51 6.02 4.79 -12.22
C ALA A 51 6.52 6.23 -12.43
N ARG A 52 6.97 6.59 -13.64
CA ARG A 52 7.41 7.96 -13.95
C ARG A 52 6.29 9.00 -13.77
N ARG A 53 5.07 8.72 -14.24
CA ARG A 53 3.93 9.63 -14.07
C ARG A 53 3.51 9.74 -12.61
N GLN A 54 3.49 8.63 -11.88
CA GLN A 54 3.25 8.62 -10.45
C GLN A 54 4.31 9.44 -9.70
N GLN A 55 5.58 9.32 -10.09
CA GLN A 55 6.67 10.13 -9.52
C GLN A 55 6.46 11.63 -9.76
N GLN A 56 6.13 12.05 -10.98
CA GLN A 56 5.85 13.45 -11.29
C GLN A 56 4.70 14.01 -10.42
N THR A 57 3.66 13.21 -10.20
CA THR A 57 2.54 13.58 -9.36
C THR A 57 2.93 13.64 -7.87
N ALA A 58 3.76 12.70 -7.43
CA ALA A 58 4.32 12.66 -6.07
C ALA A 58 5.20 13.88 -5.80
N ASP A 59 6.04 14.29 -6.75
CA ASP A 59 6.91 15.47 -6.65
C ASP A 59 6.07 16.74 -6.50
N GLY A 60 5.01 16.88 -7.30
CA GLY A 60 4.05 18.00 -7.19
C GLY A 60 3.31 18.04 -5.84
N SER A 61 3.19 16.90 -5.17
CA SER A 61 2.51 16.75 -3.86
C SER A 61 3.49 16.61 -2.69
N ARG A 62 4.81 16.69 -2.94
CA ARG A 62 5.90 16.49 -1.97
C ARG A 62 5.87 15.14 -1.24
N ILE A 63 5.37 14.10 -1.90
CA ILE A 63 5.37 12.74 -1.34
C ILE A 63 6.73 12.09 -1.61
N LYS A 64 7.36 11.58 -0.56
CA LYS A 64 8.62 10.84 -0.67
C LYS A 64 8.33 9.41 -1.09
N THR A 65 8.63 9.09 -2.35
CA THR A 65 8.50 7.75 -2.94
C THR A 65 9.71 6.85 -2.67
N THR A 66 10.81 7.42 -2.19
CA THR A 66 12.03 6.71 -1.78
C THR A 66 12.37 7.04 -0.33
N ARG A 67 12.60 6.01 0.48
CA ARG A 67 12.95 6.10 1.91
C ARG A 67 14.08 5.15 2.27
N SER A 68 15.05 5.67 3.01
CA SER A 68 16.26 4.96 3.47
C SER A 68 16.73 5.58 4.78
N ASP A 69 15.83 5.62 5.76
CA ASP A 69 16.05 6.33 7.01
C ASP A 69 16.95 5.52 7.97
N SER A 70 17.74 6.20 8.80
CA SER A 70 18.44 5.55 9.90
C SER A 70 17.46 5.02 10.97
N CYS A 71 17.81 3.89 11.60
CA CYS A 71 17.02 3.18 12.61
C CYS A 71 16.28 4.13 13.56
N GLY A 72 14.96 4.03 13.66
CA GLY A 72 14.10 4.81 14.56
C GLY A 72 13.80 4.11 15.88
N ASP A 73 12.93 4.70 16.69
CA ASP A 73 12.28 3.97 17.79
C ASP A 73 11.36 2.88 17.23
N VAL A 74 10.79 3.17 16.06
CA VAL A 74 10.07 2.23 15.19
C VAL A 74 10.76 2.25 13.83
N THR A 75 11.17 1.08 13.34
CA THR A 75 11.77 0.94 12.01
C THR A 75 10.84 0.09 11.14
N VAL A 76 10.28 0.71 10.11
CA VAL A 76 9.41 0.08 9.12
C VAL A 76 10.26 -0.36 7.94
N ILE A 77 10.25 -1.66 7.66
CA ILE A 77 10.78 -2.24 6.42
C ILE A 77 9.61 -2.47 5.47
N PHE A 78 9.65 -1.86 4.29
CA PHE A 78 8.51 -1.83 3.38
C PHE A 78 8.85 -2.33 1.97
N ALA A 79 7.94 -3.12 1.38
CA ALA A 79 7.99 -3.49 -0.04
C ALA A 79 6.77 -2.93 -0.78
N ARG A 80 7.00 -2.14 -1.84
CA ARG A 80 5.94 -1.47 -2.61
C ARG A 80 5.16 -2.42 -3.53
N GLY A 81 4.14 -1.89 -4.21
CA GLY A 81 3.38 -2.63 -5.21
C GLY A 81 4.04 -2.64 -6.59
N SER A 82 3.54 -3.49 -7.50
CA SER A 82 3.97 -3.48 -8.89
C SER A 82 3.74 -2.12 -9.54
N CYS A 83 4.67 -1.73 -10.41
CA CYS A 83 4.71 -0.47 -11.14
C CYS A 83 4.75 0.81 -10.28
N GLU A 84 4.93 0.73 -8.95
CA GLU A 84 5.05 1.92 -8.12
C GLU A 84 6.45 2.57 -8.23
N PRO A 85 6.57 3.90 -8.11
CA PRO A 85 7.84 4.61 -8.16
C PRO A 85 8.67 4.45 -6.88
N GLY A 86 9.95 4.79 -6.98
CA GLY A 86 10.88 4.78 -5.85
C GLY A 86 10.97 3.40 -5.19
N ASN A 87 11.01 3.36 -3.86
CA ASN A 87 11.10 2.11 -3.09
C ASN A 87 9.95 1.90 -2.09
N VAL A 88 9.11 2.91 -1.89
CA VAL A 88 7.88 2.83 -1.08
C VAL A 88 6.61 3.21 -1.83
N GLY A 89 6.72 3.64 -3.09
CA GLY A 89 5.55 3.97 -3.90
C GLY A 89 4.81 5.23 -3.44
N VAL A 90 3.54 5.30 -3.80
CA VAL A 90 2.64 6.44 -3.50
C VAL A 90 1.35 6.01 -2.83
N SER A 91 0.99 4.73 -2.93
CA SER A 91 -0.36 4.25 -2.62
C SER A 91 -0.50 3.90 -1.14
N ALA A 92 -0.12 2.69 -0.72
CA ALA A 92 -0.29 2.25 0.67
C ALA A 92 0.82 2.78 1.59
N GLY A 93 2.07 2.82 1.10
CA GLY A 93 3.27 3.11 1.90
C GLY A 93 3.24 4.48 2.57
N PRO A 94 3.40 5.60 1.83
CA PRO A 94 3.48 6.93 2.43
C PRO A 94 2.30 7.28 3.36
N PRO A 95 1.02 7.04 2.99
CA PRO A 95 -0.10 7.29 3.89
C PRO A 95 -0.03 6.45 5.18
N PHE A 96 0.38 5.19 5.10
CA PHE A 96 0.58 4.35 6.28
C PHE A 96 1.67 4.88 7.20
N PHE A 97 2.82 5.31 6.66
CA PHE A 97 3.91 5.83 7.49
C PHE A 97 3.54 7.15 8.18
N GLU A 98 2.84 8.03 7.45
CA GLU A 98 2.33 9.29 7.99
C GLU A 98 1.31 9.04 9.11
N ALA A 99 0.35 8.14 8.88
CA ALA A 99 -0.62 7.74 9.89
C ALA A 99 0.06 7.10 11.12
N LEU A 100 1.04 6.22 10.91
CA LEU A 100 1.77 5.59 12.01
C LEU A 100 2.52 6.62 12.84
N GLN A 101 3.25 7.54 12.20
CA GLN A 101 3.96 8.61 12.90
C GLN A 101 3.01 9.51 13.71
N ALA A 102 1.81 9.76 13.21
CA ALA A 102 0.78 10.50 13.95
C ALA A 102 0.19 9.72 15.14
N THR A 103 0.03 8.39 14.99
CA THR A 103 -0.52 7.52 16.05
C THR A 103 0.46 7.28 17.20
N VAL A 104 1.78 7.40 16.97
CA VAL A 104 2.81 7.18 17.99
C VAL A 104 3.57 8.46 18.35
N PRO A 105 2.90 9.48 18.91
CA PRO A 105 3.55 10.73 19.24
C PRO A 105 4.70 10.50 20.23
N GLY A 106 5.86 11.07 19.93
CA GLY A 106 7.07 10.91 20.75
C GLY A 106 7.98 9.75 20.35
N LEU A 107 7.55 8.85 19.46
CA LEU A 107 8.43 7.87 18.82
C LEU A 107 8.79 8.33 17.41
N ARG A 108 10.06 8.20 17.02
CA ARG A 108 10.47 8.44 15.64
C ARG A 108 10.25 7.20 14.79
N VAL A 109 9.41 7.33 13.77
CA VAL A 109 9.20 6.31 12.74
C VAL A 109 10.23 6.50 11.63
N ALA A 110 11.12 5.52 11.48
CA ALA A 110 12.06 5.40 10.38
C ALA A 110 11.52 4.42 9.34
N VAL A 111 11.67 4.74 8.06
CA VAL A 111 11.21 3.90 6.95
C VAL A 111 12.39 3.52 6.06
N ASN A 112 12.49 2.23 5.73
CA ASN A 112 13.40 1.69 4.75
C ASN A 112 12.63 0.90 3.71
N GLY A 113 12.57 1.41 2.48
CA GLY A 113 11.93 0.73 1.36
C GLY A 113 12.88 -0.25 0.68
N LEU A 114 12.35 -1.38 0.23
CA LEU A 114 13.07 -2.37 -0.56
C LEU A 114 13.32 -1.84 -1.98
N GLU A 115 14.58 -1.81 -2.38
CA GLU A 115 14.99 -1.52 -3.76
C GLU A 115 14.90 -2.79 -4.62
N TYR A 116 13.94 -2.81 -5.54
CA TYR A 116 13.72 -3.89 -6.50
C TYR A 116 12.92 -3.39 -7.72
N GLY A 117 12.82 -4.21 -8.76
CA GLY A 117 12.23 -3.80 -10.05
C GLY A 117 10.75 -3.45 -9.99
N ALA A 118 9.98 -4.11 -9.11
CA ALA A 118 8.53 -3.98 -9.00
C ALA A 118 7.82 -4.14 -10.36
N ASP A 119 8.30 -5.02 -11.22
CA ASP A 119 7.70 -5.24 -12.53
C ASP A 119 6.44 -6.12 -12.38
N PHE A 120 5.43 -5.88 -13.21
CA PHE A 120 4.26 -6.75 -13.27
C PHE A 120 4.63 -8.19 -13.68
N LYS A 121 5.69 -8.37 -14.47
CA LYS A 121 6.27 -9.69 -14.76
C LYS A 121 6.75 -10.41 -13.52
N GLU A 122 7.28 -9.71 -12.52
CA GLU A 122 7.72 -10.33 -11.26
C GLU A 122 6.51 -10.89 -10.49
N PHE A 123 5.40 -10.15 -10.51
CA PHE A 123 4.12 -10.61 -9.96
C PHE A 123 3.59 -11.86 -10.69
N LEU A 124 3.58 -11.83 -12.03
CA LEU A 124 3.09 -12.95 -12.86
C LEU A 124 4.01 -14.19 -12.81
N ALA A 125 5.32 -13.99 -12.86
CA ALA A 125 6.31 -15.05 -12.97
C ALA A 125 6.70 -15.66 -11.62
N ALA A 126 6.14 -15.17 -10.53
CA ALA A 126 6.37 -15.72 -9.20
C ALA A 126 7.85 -15.78 -8.80
N GLN A 127 8.66 -14.84 -9.28
CA GLN A 127 10.10 -14.87 -9.04
C GLN A 127 10.41 -14.56 -7.58
N LYS A 128 10.95 -15.55 -6.85
CA LYS A 128 11.32 -15.44 -5.43
C LYS A 128 12.49 -14.47 -5.13
N GLY A 129 13.05 -13.79 -6.13
CA GLY A 129 14.33 -13.08 -6.00
C GLY A 129 14.33 -11.88 -5.07
N SER A 130 13.18 -11.25 -4.82
CA SER A 130 13.10 -10.07 -3.94
C SER A 130 12.87 -10.42 -2.47
N GLY A 131 12.39 -11.64 -2.16
CA GLY A 131 12.19 -12.14 -0.79
C GLY A 131 13.50 -12.22 0.00
N ASP A 132 14.56 -12.73 -0.64
CA ASP A 132 15.90 -12.86 -0.02
C ASP A 132 16.47 -11.49 0.38
N LYS A 133 16.25 -10.48 -0.46
CA LYS A 133 16.69 -9.10 -0.21
C LYS A 133 15.91 -8.48 0.95
N LEU A 134 14.60 -8.66 0.98
CA LEU A 134 13.78 -8.17 2.09
C LEU A 134 14.14 -8.88 3.40
N ALA A 135 14.36 -10.20 3.37
CA ALA A 135 14.84 -10.98 4.51
C ALA A 135 16.19 -10.44 5.01
N ALA A 136 17.14 -10.15 4.11
CA ALA A 136 18.41 -9.53 4.47
C ALA A 136 18.23 -8.15 5.13
N MET A 137 17.33 -7.30 4.63
CA MET A 137 17.01 -6.01 5.27
C MET A 137 16.41 -6.20 6.67
N ILE A 138 15.51 -7.16 6.85
CA ILE A 138 14.89 -7.46 8.15
C ILE A 138 15.95 -7.95 9.15
N ARG A 139 16.83 -8.88 8.75
CA ARG A 139 17.95 -9.33 9.60
C ARG A 139 18.84 -8.15 9.99
N ALA A 140 19.24 -7.34 9.02
CA ALA A 140 20.09 -6.18 9.26
C ALA A 140 19.44 -5.16 10.21
N ALA A 141 18.14 -4.89 10.08
CA ALA A 141 17.44 -4.00 10.99
C ALA A 141 17.36 -4.57 12.40
N ILE A 142 17.03 -5.86 12.53
CA ILE A 142 16.95 -6.56 13.81
C ILE A 142 18.31 -6.58 14.54
N ASP A 143 19.41 -6.73 13.81
CA ASP A 143 20.74 -6.86 14.39
C ASP A 143 21.39 -5.50 14.69
N ASN A 144 21.14 -4.48 13.86
CA ASN A 144 21.82 -3.19 13.95
C ASN A 144 20.98 -2.09 14.63
N CYS A 145 19.65 -2.19 14.64
CA CYS A 145 18.76 -1.19 15.25
C CYS A 145 18.42 -1.55 16.70
N ARG A 146 19.40 -1.51 17.60
CA ARG A 146 19.20 -1.86 19.03
C ARG A 146 18.08 -1.01 19.65
N GLY A 147 17.09 -1.67 20.25
CA GLY A 147 15.95 -1.00 20.91
C GLY A 147 14.84 -0.54 19.96
N SER A 148 15.05 -0.61 18.64
CA SER A 148 13.99 -0.32 17.67
C SER A 148 12.96 -1.45 17.66
N ARG A 149 11.69 -1.05 17.56
CA ARG A 149 10.58 -1.96 17.24
C ARG A 149 10.54 -2.15 15.73
N ILE A 150 10.66 -3.39 15.27
CA ILE A 150 10.73 -3.70 13.85
C ILE A 150 9.33 -4.00 13.33
N VAL A 151 8.90 -3.22 12.35
CA VAL A 151 7.62 -3.39 11.65
C VAL A 151 7.92 -3.77 10.21
N VAL A 152 7.23 -4.78 9.69
CA VAL A 152 7.34 -5.18 8.28
C VAL A 152 6.02 -4.91 7.59
N SER A 153 6.05 -4.36 6.38
CA SER A 153 4.82 -4.10 5.65
C SER A 153 5.05 -4.25 4.15
N GLY A 154 3.98 -4.58 3.44
CA GLY A 154 4.01 -4.73 1.99
C GLY A 154 2.66 -4.45 1.37
N TYR A 155 2.68 -4.01 0.11
CA TYR A 155 1.47 -3.78 -0.68
C TYR A 155 1.52 -4.59 -1.98
N SER A 156 0.45 -5.30 -2.31
CA SER A 156 0.33 -6.05 -3.57
C SER A 156 1.48 -7.06 -3.74
N LEU A 157 2.28 -6.96 -4.81
CA LEU A 157 3.53 -7.72 -4.98
C LEU A 157 4.45 -7.62 -3.74
N GLY A 158 4.53 -6.46 -3.10
CA GLY A 158 5.30 -6.28 -1.87
C GLY A 158 4.78 -7.11 -0.70
N ALA A 159 3.46 -7.31 -0.57
CA ALA A 159 2.90 -8.18 0.46
C ALA A 159 3.31 -9.64 0.23
N ARG A 160 3.29 -10.08 -1.03
CA ARG A 160 3.86 -11.37 -1.41
C ARG A 160 5.35 -11.49 -1.07
N ILE A 161 6.15 -10.46 -1.35
CA ILE A 161 7.59 -10.46 -1.01
C ILE A 161 7.79 -10.61 0.50
N VAL A 162 6.89 -10.08 1.34
CA VAL A 162 6.91 -10.32 2.80
C VAL A 162 6.70 -11.79 3.13
N HIS A 163 5.76 -12.48 2.46
CA HIS A 163 5.60 -13.93 2.61
C HIS A 163 6.87 -14.69 2.22
N ASP A 164 7.45 -14.38 1.05
CA ASP A 164 8.68 -15.01 0.56
C ASP A 164 9.87 -14.78 1.52
N ALA A 165 9.95 -13.59 2.13
CA ALA A 165 10.98 -13.29 3.13
C ALA A 165 10.76 -14.06 4.45
N ALA A 166 9.51 -14.18 4.89
CA ALA A 166 9.17 -14.88 6.13
C ALA A 166 9.52 -16.37 6.08
N GLU A 167 9.37 -17.02 4.91
CA GLU A 167 9.81 -18.40 4.67
C GLU A 167 11.32 -18.60 4.96
N GLN A 168 12.13 -17.55 4.81
CA GLN A 168 13.59 -17.60 4.92
C GLN A 168 14.15 -17.12 6.26
N LEU A 169 13.39 -16.28 6.97
CA LEU A 169 13.84 -15.64 8.21
C LEU A 169 13.93 -16.62 9.38
N GLY A 170 13.12 -17.68 9.36
CA GLY A 170 13.03 -18.63 10.48
C GLY A 170 12.51 -17.98 11.77
N SER A 171 12.33 -18.78 12.82
CA SER A 171 11.73 -18.32 14.09
C SER A 171 12.56 -17.28 14.83
N ASN A 172 13.90 -17.32 14.73
CA ASN A 172 14.78 -16.38 15.43
C ASN A 172 14.53 -14.92 15.00
N TYR A 173 14.32 -14.66 13.72
CA TYR A 173 14.06 -13.31 13.23
C TYR A 173 12.55 -12.98 13.22
N MET A 174 11.69 -13.91 12.81
CA MET A 174 10.24 -13.65 12.75
C MET A 174 9.64 -13.32 14.13
N SER A 175 10.10 -13.96 15.21
CA SER A 175 9.63 -13.67 16.58
C SER A 175 10.05 -12.30 17.12
N ARG A 176 11.07 -11.67 16.51
CA ARG A 176 11.59 -10.34 16.86
C ARG A 176 10.91 -9.20 16.08
N ILE A 177 10.01 -9.52 15.15
CA ILE A 177 9.15 -8.55 14.48
C ILE A 177 7.99 -8.19 15.42
N SER A 178 7.79 -6.88 15.63
CA SER A 178 6.73 -6.34 16.48
C SER A 178 5.35 -6.46 15.82
N ALA A 179 5.26 -6.09 14.54
CA ALA A 179 4.02 -6.17 13.77
C ALA A 179 4.27 -6.32 12.28
N ILE A 180 3.34 -6.97 11.59
CA ILE A 180 3.27 -7.06 10.13
C ILE A 180 1.94 -6.50 9.64
N ALA A 181 1.97 -5.57 8.68
CA ALA A 181 0.78 -5.01 8.05
C ALA A 181 0.85 -5.17 6.52
N LEU A 182 -0.04 -5.99 5.96
CA LEU A 182 -0.08 -6.29 4.52
C LEU A 182 -1.32 -5.65 3.88
N PHE A 183 -1.14 -4.98 2.75
CA PHE A 183 -2.21 -4.35 1.98
C PHE A 183 -2.38 -5.05 0.63
N GLY A 184 -3.61 -5.38 0.24
CA GLY A 184 -3.85 -5.97 -1.08
C GLY A 184 -3.10 -7.29 -1.29
N ASP A 185 -3.04 -8.13 -0.27
CA ASP A 185 -2.18 -9.32 -0.24
C ASP A 185 -2.71 -10.44 -1.15
N PRO A 186 -1.99 -10.83 -2.22
CA PRO A 186 -2.38 -11.98 -3.06
C PRO A 186 -2.38 -13.31 -2.30
N TYR A 187 -1.70 -13.39 -1.15
CA TYR A 187 -1.66 -14.53 -0.25
C TYR A 187 -2.43 -14.30 1.04
N SER A 188 -3.46 -13.44 1.00
CA SER A 188 -4.28 -13.07 2.17
C SER A 188 -4.90 -14.24 2.95
N LYS A 189 -5.04 -15.42 2.32
CA LYS A 189 -5.57 -16.64 2.93
C LYS A 189 -4.49 -17.54 3.54
N SER A 190 -3.22 -17.18 3.38
CA SER A 190 -2.06 -17.92 3.88
C SER A 190 -1.51 -17.23 5.12
N ALA A 191 -1.19 -18.00 6.16
CA ALA A 191 -0.53 -17.45 7.34
C ALA A 191 0.97 -17.28 7.10
N LEU A 192 1.57 -16.23 7.68
CA LEU A 192 3.02 -16.07 7.71
C LEU A 192 3.64 -17.09 8.68
N PRO A 193 4.72 -17.78 8.30
CA PRO A 193 5.35 -18.76 9.16
C PRO A 193 6.09 -18.10 10.34
N ASN A 194 6.18 -18.81 11.46
CA ASN A 194 7.03 -18.48 12.60
C ASN A 194 6.77 -17.12 13.29
N ILE A 195 5.58 -16.54 13.12
CA ILE A 195 5.14 -15.33 13.83
C ILE A 195 3.78 -15.58 14.49
N ASP A 196 3.56 -14.95 15.64
CA ASP A 196 2.26 -14.94 16.30
C ASP A 196 1.22 -14.25 15.41
N PRO A 197 0.11 -14.92 15.04
CA PRO A 197 -0.94 -14.32 14.20
C PRO A 197 -1.51 -13.02 14.74
N SER A 198 -1.49 -12.79 16.06
CA SER A 198 -1.97 -11.54 16.68
C SER A 198 -1.13 -10.30 16.32
N ARG A 199 0.08 -10.51 15.80
CA ARG A 199 1.01 -9.47 15.30
C ARG A 199 0.89 -9.21 13.81
N VAL A 200 0.01 -9.94 13.10
CA VAL A 200 -0.18 -9.78 11.66
C VAL A 200 -1.57 -9.21 11.38
N VAL A 201 -1.64 -8.16 10.56
CA VAL A 201 -2.88 -7.69 9.96
C VAL A 201 -2.76 -7.77 8.43
N VAL A 202 -3.76 -8.40 7.82
CA VAL A 202 -3.95 -8.40 6.38
C VAL A 202 -5.16 -7.54 6.07
N ILE A 203 -4.95 -6.50 5.25
CA ILE A 203 -5.96 -5.53 4.86
C ILE A 203 -6.26 -5.76 3.39
N CYS A 204 -7.44 -6.31 3.12
CA CYS A 204 -7.95 -6.56 1.79
C CYS A 204 -9.34 -5.94 1.66
N HIS A 205 -9.56 -5.19 0.59
CA HIS A 205 -10.92 -4.77 0.23
C HIS A 205 -11.73 -5.96 -0.28
N ASP A 206 -13.03 -5.98 0.02
CA ASP A 206 -13.92 -7.10 -0.33
C ASP A 206 -13.93 -7.39 -1.84
N ASP A 207 -13.81 -6.35 -2.67
CA ASP A 207 -13.80 -6.46 -4.14
C ASP A 207 -12.40 -6.47 -4.77
N ASP A 208 -11.34 -6.59 -3.97
CA ASP A 208 -9.99 -6.68 -4.52
C ASP A 208 -9.75 -8.06 -5.14
N ASN A 209 -9.59 -8.09 -6.47
CA ASN A 209 -9.34 -9.32 -7.21
C ASN A 209 -7.97 -9.93 -6.89
N ILE A 210 -6.97 -9.11 -6.56
CA ILE A 210 -5.63 -9.59 -6.18
C ILE A 210 -5.71 -10.38 -4.89
N CYS A 211 -6.42 -9.87 -3.88
CA CYS A 211 -6.66 -10.60 -2.62
C CYS A 211 -7.39 -11.94 -2.80
N LYS A 212 -8.16 -12.07 -3.88
CA LYS A 212 -8.87 -13.31 -4.24
C LYS A 212 -7.98 -14.30 -5.03
N GLY A 213 -6.70 -13.98 -5.23
CA GLY A 213 -5.75 -14.78 -6.01
C GLY A 213 -5.80 -14.52 -7.53
N GLY A 214 -6.50 -13.47 -7.94
CA GLY A 214 -6.56 -13.04 -9.32
C GLY A 214 -5.42 -12.09 -9.70
N GLN A 215 -5.51 -11.53 -10.90
CA GLN A 215 -4.48 -10.68 -11.51
C GLN A 215 -5.04 -9.36 -12.05
N LEU A 216 -6.34 -9.11 -11.84
CA LEU A 216 -7.00 -7.90 -12.32
C LEU A 216 -6.81 -6.76 -11.31
N ILE A 217 -6.32 -5.63 -11.79
CA ILE A 217 -6.19 -4.41 -10.99
C ILE A 217 -7.47 -3.61 -11.14
N SER A 218 -8.22 -3.49 -10.05
CA SER A 218 -9.43 -2.69 -9.93
C SER A 218 -9.20 -1.50 -9.00
N MET A 219 -10.16 -0.58 -8.95
CA MET A 219 -10.16 0.54 -8.01
C MET A 219 -10.01 0.14 -6.54
N SER A 220 -10.60 -1.00 -6.16
CA SER A 220 -10.43 -1.56 -4.82
C SER A 220 -8.97 -1.91 -4.54
N HIS A 221 -8.17 -2.31 -5.52
CA HIS A 221 -6.75 -2.56 -5.27
C HIS A 221 -5.94 -1.27 -5.07
N LEU A 222 -6.41 -0.13 -5.57
CA LEU A 222 -5.63 1.12 -5.66
C LEU A 222 -5.87 2.11 -4.52
N THR A 223 -6.78 1.79 -3.60
CA THR A 223 -7.33 2.75 -2.63
C THR A 223 -6.94 2.46 -1.18
N TYR A 224 -5.90 1.65 -0.95
CA TYR A 224 -5.45 1.27 0.39
C TYR A 224 -4.95 2.42 1.29
N SER A 225 -4.73 3.61 0.72
CA SER A 225 -4.50 4.82 1.50
C SER A 225 -5.64 5.11 2.49
N GLN A 226 -6.87 4.65 2.21
CA GLN A 226 -8.02 4.80 3.10
C GLN A 226 -7.91 3.96 4.38
N GLN A 227 -7.10 2.90 4.38
CA GLN A 227 -6.91 1.98 5.51
C GLN A 227 -5.60 2.25 6.26
N ALA A 228 -4.84 3.28 5.86
CA ALA A 228 -3.60 3.67 6.50
C ALA A 228 -3.75 3.87 8.02
N GLN A 229 -4.81 4.55 8.47
CA GLN A 229 -5.06 4.78 9.89
C GLN A 229 -5.38 3.48 10.65
N ALA A 230 -6.14 2.58 10.04
CA ALA A 230 -6.45 1.29 10.66
C ALA A 230 -5.18 0.43 10.83
N ALA A 231 -4.31 0.41 9.81
CA ALA A 231 -3.01 -0.25 9.87
C ALA A 231 -2.10 0.38 10.94
N ALA A 232 -2.05 1.72 10.99
CA ALA A 232 -1.27 2.46 11.98
C ALA A 232 -1.73 2.14 13.41
N ASN A 233 -3.04 2.10 13.67
CA ASN A 233 -3.60 1.75 14.98
C ASN A 233 -3.27 0.30 15.36
N PHE A 234 -3.39 -0.62 14.40
CA PHE A 234 -2.99 -2.01 14.62
C PHE A 234 -1.52 -2.09 15.03
N VAL A 235 -0.62 -1.51 14.24
CA VAL A 235 0.82 -1.55 14.52
C VAL A 235 1.13 -0.90 15.87
N ALA A 236 0.61 0.30 16.13
CA ALA A 236 0.87 1.04 17.37
C ALA A 236 0.53 0.25 18.64
N SER A 237 -0.53 -0.56 18.59
CA SER A 237 -0.92 -1.41 19.72
C SER A 237 -0.05 -2.66 19.93
N ARG A 238 0.99 -2.87 19.10
CA ARG A 238 1.99 -3.97 19.21
C ARG A 238 3.42 -3.45 19.37
N LEU A 239 3.60 -2.14 19.53
CA LEU A 239 4.88 -1.50 19.76
C LEU A 239 5.30 -1.64 21.24
#